data_AF-A0A241XRR0-F1
#
_entry.id   AF-A0A241XRR0-F1
#
_cell.length_a   1.000
_cell.length_b   1.000
_cell.length_c   1.000
_cell.angle_alpha   90.00
_cell.angle_beta   90.00
_cell.angle_gamma   90.00
#
_symmetry.space_group_name_H-M   'P 1'
#
loop_
_entity.id
_entity.type
_entity.pdbx_description
1 polymer ?
#
loop_
_entity_poly.entity_id
_entity_poly.type
_entity_poly.pdbx_seq_one_letter_code
_entity_poly.pdbx_strand_id
1 'polypeptide(L)'
;MKRPHEFDPFWSLIDKALTDRKKNPASHDKHPEHNAPQYVIALCEALHGAIHAQGNRVVTLQDVVRLEATCTGSDYQHKLALRCSRLASGVAA
;
A
#
# COMPACT_ATOMS: atom_id res chain seq x y z
N MET A 1 8.48 4.59 23.15
CA MET A 1 7.80 3.49 22.44
C MET A 1 6.61 4.07 21.69
N LYS A 2 6.66 4.16 20.35
CA LYS A 2 5.45 4.50 19.57
C LYS A 2 4.51 3.29 19.67
N ARG A 3 3.28 3.49 20.12
CA ARG A 3 2.27 2.42 20.03
C ARG A 3 2.08 2.07 18.56
N PRO A 4 1.99 0.79 18.19
CA PRO A 4 1.64 0.42 16.83
C PRO A 4 0.28 1.06 16.49
N HIS A 5 0.17 1.53 15.25
CA HIS A 5 -1.09 2.04 14.73
C HIS A 5 -2.11 0.89 14.67
N GLU A 6 -3.40 1.18 14.81
CA GLU A 6 -4.47 0.18 14.72
C GLU A 6 -4.49 -0.62 13.38
N PHE A 7 -3.77 -0.15 12.36
CA PHE A 7 -3.67 -0.78 11.04
C PHE A 7 -2.26 -1.28 10.73
N ASP A 8 -1.41 -1.48 11.73
CA ASP A 8 -0.13 -2.12 11.50
C ASP A 8 -0.31 -3.58 11.04
N PRO A 9 0.53 -4.07 10.11
CA PRO A 9 1.75 -3.43 9.60
C PRO A 9 1.54 -2.45 8.43
N PHE A 10 0.32 -2.32 7.89
CA PHE A 10 0.05 -1.55 6.67
C PHE A 10 0.34 -0.06 6.84
N TRP A 11 -0.03 0.51 7.98
CA TRP A 11 0.23 1.93 8.28
C TRP A 11 1.73 2.27 8.20
N SER A 12 2.57 1.46 8.85
CA SER A 12 4.03 1.66 8.85
C SER A 12 4.65 1.47 7.46
N LEU A 13 4.14 0.55 6.65
CA LEU A 13 4.60 0.35 5.26
C LEU A 13 4.30 1.57 4.38
N ILE A 14 3.10 2.14 4.52
CA ILE A 14 2.69 3.33 3.78
C ILE A 14 3.51 4.54 4.22
N ASP A 15 3.69 4.74 5.52
CA ASP A 15 4.50 5.84 6.08
C ASP A 15 5.95 5.80 5.57
N LYS A 16 6.54 4.59 5.56
CA LYS A 16 7.88 4.36 5.02
C LYS A 16 7.95 4.70 3.54
N ALA A 17 7.02 4.22 2.72
CA ALA A 17 7.01 4.50 1.29
C ALA A 17 6.81 5.99 0.97
N LEU A 18 5.93 6.68 1.72
CA LEU A 18 5.72 8.13 1.57
C LEU A 18 6.95 8.93 2.00
N THR A 19 7.68 8.45 3.02
CA THR A 19 8.95 9.06 3.45
C THR A 19 10.05 8.83 2.42
N ASP A 20 10.15 7.63 1.85
CA ASP A 20 11.16 7.28 0.84
C ASP A 20 10.91 8.03 -0.48
N ARG A 21 9.65 8.21 -0.88
CA ARG A 21 9.27 9.07 -2.01
C ARG A 21 9.82 10.49 -1.87
N LYS A 22 9.80 11.07 -0.67
CA LYS A 22 10.33 12.43 -0.44
C LYS A 22 11.84 12.49 -0.62
N LYS A 23 12.55 11.37 -0.43
CA LYS A 23 14.02 11.28 -0.50
C LYS A 23 14.52 10.97 -1.91
N ASN A 24 13.73 10.28 -2.73
CA ASN A 24 14.15 9.86 -4.06
C ASN A 24 13.24 10.44 -5.16
N PRO A 25 13.69 11.48 -5.89
CA PRO A 25 12.89 12.11 -6.95
C PRO A 25 12.62 11.16 -8.12
N ALA A 26 13.53 10.23 -8.44
CA ALA A 26 13.35 9.22 -9.50
C ALA A 26 12.19 8.26 -9.22
N SER A 27 11.73 8.18 -7.96
CA SER A 27 10.58 7.35 -7.62
C SER A 27 9.25 7.88 -8.18
N HIS A 28 9.22 9.10 -8.72
CA HIS A 28 8.09 9.65 -9.48
C HIS A 28 8.06 9.19 -10.95
N ASP A 29 9.13 8.56 -11.45
CA ASP A 29 9.16 8.02 -12.80
C ASP A 29 8.09 6.95 -12.95
N LYS A 30 7.48 6.90 -14.13
CA LYS A 30 6.42 5.94 -14.43
C LYS A 30 7.01 4.55 -14.59
N HIS A 31 6.39 3.58 -13.93
CA HIS A 31 6.66 2.17 -14.14
C HIS A 31 6.22 1.79 -15.57
N PRO A 32 7.10 1.15 -16.36
CA PRO A 32 6.82 0.85 -17.77
C PRO A 32 5.61 -0.06 -17.97
N GLU A 33 5.34 -0.98 -17.04
CA GLU A 33 4.25 -1.96 -17.16
C GLU A 33 2.92 -1.51 -16.55
N HIS A 34 2.96 -0.63 -15.53
CA HIS A 34 1.77 -0.28 -14.75
C HIS A 34 1.33 1.18 -14.95
N ASN A 35 2.13 1.99 -15.66
CA ASN A 35 1.87 3.41 -15.93
C ASN A 35 1.60 4.25 -14.66
N ALA A 36 2.04 3.75 -13.49
CA ALA A 36 1.97 4.37 -12.18
C ALA A 36 3.39 4.71 -11.69
N PRO A 37 3.58 5.66 -10.77
CA PRO A 37 4.90 5.98 -10.24
C PRO A 37 5.60 4.75 -9.64
N GLN A 38 6.91 4.62 -9.81
CA GLN A 38 7.69 3.50 -9.26
C GLN A 38 7.51 3.33 -7.74
N TYR A 39 7.39 4.44 -6.98
CA TYR A 39 7.13 4.33 -5.53
C TYR A 39 5.78 3.66 -5.23
N VAL A 40 4.77 3.85 -6.08
CA VAL A 40 3.44 3.26 -5.89
C VAL A 40 3.52 1.76 -6.07
N ILE A 41 4.25 1.29 -7.09
CA ILE A 41 4.43 -0.14 -7.34
C ILE A 41 5.19 -0.79 -6.18
N ALA A 42 6.32 -0.22 -5.76
CA ALA A 42 7.09 -0.75 -4.63
C ALA A 42 6.26 -0.78 -3.32
N LEU A 43 5.42 0.23 -3.08
CA LEU A 43 4.47 0.25 -1.97
C LEU A 43 3.44 -0.88 -2.11
N CYS A 44 2.84 -1.02 -3.29
CA CYS A 44 1.82 -2.04 -3.54
C CYS A 44 2.39 -3.46 -3.40
N GLU A 45 3.64 -3.70 -3.79
CA GLU A 45 4.33 -4.98 -3.58
C GLU A 45 4.54 -5.28 -2.09
N ALA A 46 4.97 -4.29 -1.31
CA ALA A 46 5.11 -4.45 0.13
C ALA A 46 3.77 -4.73 0.82
N LEU A 47 2.71 -4.02 0.42
CA LEU A 47 1.35 -4.24 0.93
C LEU A 47 0.81 -5.61 0.51
N HIS A 48 1.02 -6.01 -0.74
CA HIS A 48 0.63 -7.32 -1.26
C HIS A 48 1.29 -8.46 -0.47
N GLY A 49 2.60 -8.37 -0.23
CA GLY A 49 3.32 -9.33 0.60
C GLY A 49 2.78 -9.39 2.03
N ALA A 50 2.44 -8.25 2.64
CA ALA A 50 1.85 -8.20 3.98
C ALA A 50 0.44 -8.82 4.02
N ILE A 51 -0.40 -8.58 3.01
CA ILE A 51 -1.73 -9.18 2.87
C ILE A 51 -1.61 -10.71 2.73
N HIS A 52 -0.68 -11.18 1.89
CA HIS A 52 -0.41 -12.61 1.71
C HIS A 52 0.09 -13.26 3.00
N ALA A 53 0.95 -12.58 3.75
CA ALA A 53 1.45 -13.04 5.05
C ALA A 53 0.34 -13.18 6.10
N GLN A 54 -0.72 -12.36 6.01
CA GLN A 54 -1.89 -12.46 6.89
C GLN A 54 -2.93 -13.51 6.46
N GLY A 55 -2.73 -14.16 5.31
CA GLY A 55 -3.49 -15.34 4.90
C GLY A 55 -4.34 -15.16 3.66
N ASN A 56 -4.55 -13.94 3.16
CA ASN A 56 -5.26 -13.73 1.90
C ASN A 56 -4.29 -13.79 0.71
N ARG A 57 -4.09 -15.01 0.18
CA ARG A 57 -3.22 -15.27 -0.99
C ARG A 57 -3.91 -15.05 -2.34
N VAL A 58 -5.22 -14.78 -2.34
CA VAL A 58 -6.00 -14.61 -3.57
C VAL A 58 -5.80 -13.20 -4.16
N VAL A 59 -5.52 -12.21 -3.31
CA VAL A 59 -5.27 -10.84 -3.73
C VAL A 59 -4.06 -10.79 -4.65
N THR A 60 -4.21 -10.16 -5.82
CA THR A 60 -3.11 -9.94 -6.76
C THR A 60 -2.48 -8.57 -6.55
N LEU A 61 -1.23 -8.38 -7.01
CA LEU A 61 -0.59 -7.07 -7.00
C LEU A 61 -1.43 -6.03 -7.76
N GLN A 62 -2.05 -6.44 -8.88
CA GLN A 62 -2.91 -5.56 -9.67
C GLN A 62 -4.14 -5.09 -8.88
N ASP A 63 -4.73 -5.94 -8.02
CA ASP A 63 -5.83 -5.53 -7.15
C ASP A 63 -5.40 -4.47 -6.14
N VAL A 64 -4.19 -4.63 -5.56
CA VAL A 64 -3.63 -3.64 -4.62
C VAL A 64 -3.32 -2.32 -5.33
N VAL A 65 -2.78 -2.35 -6.55
CA VAL A 65 -2.53 -1.14 -7.36
C VAL A 65 -3.84 -0.43 -7.72
N ARG A 66 -4.88 -1.19 -8.12
CA ARG A 66 -6.22 -0.62 -8.37
C ARG A 66 -6.81 -0.01 -7.11
N LEU A 67 -6.65 -0.68 -5.96
CA LEU A 67 -7.10 -0.18 -4.66
C LEU A 67 -6.40 1.14 -4.30
N GLU A 68 -5.08 1.21 -4.47
CA GLU A 68 -4.28 2.42 -4.24
C GLU A 68 -4.77 3.57 -5.11
N ALA A 69 -5.01 3.33 -6.40
CA ALA A 69 -5.48 4.36 -7.33
C ALA A 69 -6.84 4.97 -6.93
N THR A 70 -7.67 4.24 -6.19
CA THR A 70 -8.95 4.77 -5.65
C THR A 70 -8.79 5.50 -4.31
N CYS A 71 -7.63 5.40 -3.67
CA CYS A 71 -7.30 6.12 -2.45
C CYS A 71 -6.62 7.43 -2.83
N THR A 72 -7.31 8.55 -2.61
CA THR A 72 -6.77 9.90 -2.87
C THR A 72 -7.17 10.86 -1.74
N GLY A 73 -6.49 12.02 -1.68
CA GLY A 73 -6.77 13.08 -0.73
C GLY A 73 -5.96 13.01 0.57
N SER A 74 -6.30 13.89 1.52
CA SER A 74 -5.57 14.08 2.78
C SER A 74 -5.53 12.82 3.67
N ASP A 75 -6.57 11.98 3.57
CA ASP A 75 -6.69 10.74 4.36
C ASP A 75 -6.17 9.51 3.61
N TYR A 76 -5.34 9.71 2.58
CA TYR A 76 -4.79 8.65 1.73
C TYR A 76 -4.24 7.48 2.56
N GLN A 77 -3.35 7.79 3.51
CA GLN A 77 -2.68 6.77 4.32
C GLN A 77 -3.66 5.96 5.16
N HIS A 78 -4.65 6.62 5.77
CA HIS A 78 -5.67 5.96 6.57
C HIS A 78 -6.57 5.07 5.71
N LYS A 79 -7.08 5.58 4.58
CA LYS A 79 -7.97 4.82 3.69
C LYS A 79 -7.28 3.57 3.13
N LEU A 80 -6.02 3.71 2.72
CA LEU A 80 -5.26 2.59 2.16
C LEU A 80 -4.97 1.54 3.23
N ALA A 81 -4.51 1.94 4.42
CA ALA A 81 -4.23 1.02 5.52
C ALA A 81 -5.48 0.24 5.96
N LEU A 82 -6.61 0.92 6.12
CA LEU A 82 -7.90 0.30 6.45
C LEU A 82 -8.33 -0.72 5.39
N ARG A 83 -8.22 -0.38 4.10
CA ARG A 83 -8.64 -1.28 3.02
C ARG A 83 -7.71 -2.48 2.89
N CYS A 84 -6.40 -2.31 3.06
CA CYS A 84 -5.45 -3.43 3.12
C CYS A 84 -5.74 -4.36 4.30
N SER A 85 -6.08 -3.82 5.47
CA SER A 85 -6.50 -4.60 6.64
C SER A 85 -7.77 -5.41 6.39
N ARG A 86 -8.77 -4.83 5.71
CA ARG A 86 -10.00 -5.55 5.31
C ARG A 86 -9.72 -6.68 4.33
N LEU A 87 -8.90 -6.42 3.31
CA LEU A 87 -8.45 -7.43 2.35
C LEU A 87 -7.71 -8.57 3.05
N ALA A 88 -6.77 -8.26 3.93
CA ALA A 88 -6.04 -9.25 4.71
C ALA A 88 -6.95 -10.09 5.60
N SER A 89 -7.98 -9.46 6.18
CA SER A 89 -8.99 -10.13 7.02
C SER A 89 -9.99 -10.98 6.22
N GLY A 90 -9.92 -10.99 4.89
CA GLY A 90 -10.86 -11.72 4.02
C GLY A 90 -12.27 -11.12 4.00
N VAL A 91 -12.46 -9.94 4.61
CA VAL A 91 -13.70 -9.17 4.49
C VAL A 91 -13.62 -8.47 3.15
N ALA A 92 -14.17 -9.11 2.12
CA ALA A 92 -14.32 -8.52 0.79
C ALA A 92 -14.93 -7.11 0.96
N ALA A 93 -14.16 -6.10 0.53
CA ALA A 93 -14.54 -4.69 0.56
C ALA A 93 -15.64 -4.38 -0.46
#